data_AF-G7GZW3-F1
#
_entry.id   AF-G7GZW3-F1
#
_cell.length_a   1.000
_cell.length_b   1.000
_cell.length_c   1.000
_cell.angle_alpha   90.00
_cell.angle_beta   90.00
_cell.angle_gamma   90.00
#
_symmetry.space_group_name_H-M   'P 1'
#
loop_
_entity.id
_entity.type
_entity.pdbx_description
1 polymer ?
#
loop_
_entity_poly.entity_id
_entity_poly.type
_entity_poly.pdbx_seq_one_letter_code
_entity_poly.pdbx_strand_id
1 'polypeptide(L)' 'MRHTHHLGLGITNAGKRVLAITDETSVTVIDLETNEALSTHHIDPTKNYWRNTRRAPGRWPGAPT' A
#
# COMPACT_ATOMS: atom_id res chain seq x y z
N MET A 1 19.95 6.88 -11.88
CA MET A 1 19.96 6.12 -10.62
C MET A 1 18.60 5.44 -10.49
N ARG A 2 18.51 4.18 -10.06
CA ARG A 2 17.21 3.53 -9.79
C ARG A 2 16.82 3.86 -8.34
N HIS A 3 15.62 4.39 -8.15
CA HIS A 3 15.05 4.58 -6.82
C HIS A 3 14.09 3.44 -6.50
N THR A 4 14.11 2.97 -5.25
CA THR A 4 13.16 1.96 -4.78
C THR A 4 11.86 2.66 -4.41
N HIS A 5 10.77 2.33 -5.10
CA HIS A 5 9.43 2.69 -4.68
C HIS A 5 8.92 1.67 -3.67
N HIS A 6 8.45 2.12 -2.52
CA HIS A 6 7.91 1.25 -1.48
C HIS A 6 6.45 1.58 -1.15
N LEU A 7 5.68 0.52 -0.89
CA LEU A 7 4.22 0.58 -0.73
C LEU A 7 3.77 0.93 0.70
N GLY A 8 4.63 0.82 1.72
CA GLY A 8 4.22 1.13 3.09
C GLY A 8 3.18 0.18 3.68
N LEU A 9 3.36 -1.14 3.48
CA LEU A 9 2.49 -2.18 4.06
C LEU A 9 2.54 -2.22 5.59
N GLY A 10 3.66 -1.79 6.17
CA GLY A 10 3.88 -1.74 7.62
C GLY A 10 4.09 -3.11 8.26
N ILE A 11 4.54 -3.09 9.52
CA ILE A 11 4.89 -4.30 10.28
C ILE A 11 3.70 -5.23 10.54
N THR A 12 2.47 -4.69 10.54
CA THR A 12 1.23 -5.46 10.74
C THR A 12 1.02 -6.56 9.69
N ASN A 13 1.65 -6.43 8.51
CA ASN A 13 1.57 -7.40 7.43
C ASN A 13 2.86 -8.24 7.28
N ALA A 14 3.78 -8.18 8.24
CA ALA A 14 5.04 -8.92 8.17
C ALA A 14 4.80 -10.43 8.15
N GLY A 15 5.55 -11.15 7.30
CA GLY A 15 5.47 -12.60 7.17
C GLY A 15 4.28 -13.13 6.36
N LYS A 16 3.31 -12.27 5.99
CA LYS A 16 2.19 -12.65 5.14
C LYS A 16 2.66 -12.95 3.71
N ARG A 17 2.08 -13.99 3.10
CA ARG A 17 2.23 -14.27 1.67
C ARG A 17 1.26 -13.39 0.90
N VAL A 18 1.74 -12.74 -0.16
CA VAL A 18 0.93 -11.75 -0.89
C VAL A 18 0.95 -11.95 -2.39
N LEU A 19 -0.18 -11.61 -3.04
CA LEU A 19 -0.27 -11.31 -4.46
C LEU A 19 -0.29 -9.80 -4.62
N ALA A 20 0.63 -9.25 -5.42
CA ALA A 20 0.61 -7.86 -5.83
C ALA A 20 0.15 -7.77 -7.28
N ILE A 21 -0.98 -7.11 -7.51
CA ILE A 21 -1.51 -6.83 -8.84
C ILE A 21 -1.24 -5.36 -9.13
N THR A 22 -0.66 -5.10 -10.30
CA THR A 22 -0.30 -3.76 -10.75
C THR A 22 -0.98 -3.47 -12.07
N ASP A 23 -1.62 -2.30 -12.16
CA ASP A 23 -2.06 -1.69 -13.42
C ASP A 23 -1.26 -0.39 -13.66
N GLU A 24 -1.63 0.37 -14.69
CA GLU A 24 -0.94 1.62 -15.06
C GLU A 24 -0.92 2.66 -13.93
N THR A 25 -1.93 2.64 -13.06
CA THR A 25 -2.19 3.69 -12.08
C THR A 25 -2.06 3.22 -10.64
N SER A 26 -2.12 1.91 -10.39
CA SER A 26 -2.30 1.37 -9.05
C SER A 26 -1.54 0.07 -8.79
N VAL A 27 -1.24 -0.15 -7.52
CA VAL A 27 -0.80 -1.44 -6.99
C VAL A 27 -1.78 -1.85 -5.89
N THR A 28 -2.34 -3.05 -5.99
CA THR A 28 -3.17 -3.66 -4.94
C THR A 28 -2.45 -4.88 -4.38
N VAL A 29 -2.33 -4.96 -3.05
CA VAL A 29 -1.70 -6.08 -2.34
C VAL A 29 -2.78 -6.89 -1.66
N ILE A 30 -2.79 -8.20 -1.91
CA ILE A 30 -3.81 -9.14 -1.47
C ILE A 30 -3.14 -10.23 -0.64
N ASP A 31 -3.73 -10.57 0.51
CA ASP A 31 -3.33 -11.71 1.33
C ASP A 31 -3.67 -13.01 0.58
N LEU A 32 -2.68 -13.87 0.35
CA LEU A 32 -2.86 -15.10 -0.43
C LEU A 32 -3.70 -16.16 0.30
N GLU A 33 -3.78 -16.09 1.62
CA GLU A 33 -4.53 -17.06 2.42
C GLU A 33 -6.01 -16.68 2.50
N THR A 34 -6.29 -15.40 2.77
CA THR A 34 -7.67 -14.93 2.96
C THR A 34 -8.32 -14.35 1.71
N ASN A 35 -7.53 -14.07 0.67
CA ASN A 35 -7.93 -13.29 -0.52
C ASN A 35 -8.41 -11.86 -0.20
N GLU A 36 -8.17 -11.36 1.01
CA GLU A 36 -8.50 -9.99 1.37
C GLU A 36 -7.42 -9.05 0.86
N ALA A 37 -7.86 -7.93 0.25
CA ALA A 37 -6.93 -6.85 -0.02
C ALA A 37 -6.38 -6.30 1.30
N LEU A 38 -5.07 -6.11 1.40
CA LEU A 38 -4.36 -5.52 2.54
C LEU A 38 -4.17 -4.01 2.35
N SER A 39 -3.95 -3.58 1.10
CA SER A 39 -3.70 -2.18 0.76
C SER A 39 -3.85 -1.91 -0.74
N THR A 40 -4.06 -0.63 -1.06
CA THR A 40 -4.05 -0.12 -2.43
C THR A 40 -3.18 1.13 -2.48
N HIS A 41 -2.42 1.31 -3.55
CA HIS A 41 -1.43 2.38 -3.70
C HIS A 41 -1.60 3.02 -5.07
N HIS A 42 -1.51 4.35 -5.13
CA HIS A 42 -1.42 5.05 -6.41
C HIS A 42 0.05 5.16 -6.84
N ILE A 43 0.32 4.87 -8.11
CA ILE A 43 1.67 4.96 -8.69
C ILE A 43 1.97 6.43 -8.95
N ASP A 44 2.98 6.94 -8.25
CA ASP A 44 3.53 8.28 -8.47
C ASP A 44 5.04 8.15 -8.74
N PRO A 45 5.50 8.21 -10.00
CA PRO A 45 6.90 8.05 -10.34
C PRO A 45 7.82 9.09 -9.69
N THR A 46 7.27 10.22 -9.25
CA THR A 46 8.05 11.28 -8.59
C THR A 46 8.27 11.02 -7.10
N LYS A 47 7.59 10.00 -6.54
CA LYS A 47 7.65 9.66 -5.11
C LYS A 47 8.20 8.27 -4.88
N ASN A 48 9.14 8.17 -3.95
CA ASN A 48 9.67 6.87 -3.51
C ASN A 48 8.74 6.14 -2.53
N TYR A 49 7.71 6.82 -2.02
CA TYR A 49 6.74 6.28 -1.07
C TYR A 49 5.32 6.38 -1.61
N TRP A 50 4.65 5.23 -1.77
CA TRP A 50 3.27 5.17 -2.20
C TRP A 50 2.38 4.70 -1.05
N ARG A 51 1.75 5.63 -0.36
CA ARG A 51 0.92 5.34 0.83
C ARG A 51 -0.25 4.42 0.50
N ASN A 52 -0.71 3.66 1.50
CA ASN A 52 -1.99 2.95 1.41
C ASN A 52 -3.15 3.95 1.35
N THR A 53 -3.93 3.94 0.27
CA THR A 53 -5.08 4.82 0.03
C THR A 53 -6.35 4.36 0.75
N ARG A 54 -6.38 3.12 1.26
CA ARG A 54 -7.51 2.59 2.04
C ARG A 54 -7.55 3.10 3.48
N ARG A 55 -6.51 3.79 3.92
CA ARG A 55 -6.45 4.42 5.25
C ARG A 55 -6.72 5.92 5.10
N ALA A 56 -7.49 6.47 6.03
CA ALA A 56 -7.72 7.91 6.10
C ALA A 56 -6.36 8.65 6.18
N PRO A 57 -6.19 9.75 5.42
CA PRO A 57 -5.00 10.59 5.56
C PRO A 57 -4.96 11.21 6.96
N GLY A 58 -3.78 11.30 7.56
CA GLY A 58 -3.56 11.96 8.85
C GLY A 58 -2.85 11.08 9.88
N ARG A 59 -2.39 11.72 10.96
CA ARG A 59 -1.83 11.04 12.13
C ARG A 59 -2.98 10.54 12.99
N TRP A 60 -2.81 9.42 13.66
CA TRP A 60 -3.74 8.98 14.71
C TRP A 60 -4.03 10.15 15.70
N PRO A 61 -5.28 10.37 16.12
CA PRO A 61 -6.49 9.58 15.88
C PRO A 61 -7.33 10.08 14.68
N GLY A 62 -6.73 10.33 13.52
CA GLY A 62 -7.48 10.65 12.29
C GLY A 62 -8.11 12.05 12.27
N ALA A 63 -8.58 12.46 11.10
CA ALA A 63 -9.30 13.73 10.94
C ALA A 63 -10.68 13.64 11.59
N PRO A 64 -11.12 14.63 12.38
CA PRO A 64 -12.49 14.68 12.86
C PRO A 64 -13.45 14.78 11.68
N THR A 65 -14.54 14.01 11.74
CA THR A 65 -15.69 14.06 10.83
C THR A 65 -16.40 15.39 10.91
#